data_AF-A0A0U1NMC9-F1
#
_entry.id   AF-A0A0U1NMC9-F1
#
_cell.length_a   1.000
_cell.length_b   1.000
_cell.length_c   1.000
_cell.angle_alpha   90.00
_cell.angle_beta   90.00
_cell.angle_gamma   90.00
#
_symmetry.space_group_name_H-M   'P 1'
#
loop_
_entity.id
_entity.type
_entity.pdbx_description
1 polymer ?
#
loop_
_entity_poly.entity_id
_entity_poly.type
_entity_poly.pdbx_seq_one_letter_code
_entity_poly.pdbx_strand_id
1 'polypeptide(L)'
;MIHPLRRAAVVAGLMFASALLTACSLRVGPQDRIGFQELLKRTAATPFECANYDLETDSCEMISTYQARIDGTVQARSTFILDADLGAVMTVTDTLRPEGARLCTDGKSTTAKVTGDQLTAQDNANLAELFLQTARTFGPSCIAFFERGGVLVGLSETPDGTILRGQPAFVLSYFAEPKPLRGPSAR
;
A
#
# COMPACT_ATOMS: atom_id res chain seq x y z
N MET A 1 15.65 7.98 37.04
CA MET A 1 14.48 7.06 36.93
C MET A 1 13.30 7.94 36.56
N ILE A 2 12.69 7.89 35.37
CA ILE A 2 12.19 6.76 34.55
C ILE A 2 12.39 7.09 33.05
N HIS A 3 12.76 6.09 32.23
CA HIS A 3 13.07 6.20 30.79
C HIS A 3 11.87 6.61 29.89
N PRO A 4 12.10 7.33 28.77
CA PRO A 4 11.04 7.71 27.82
C PRO A 4 10.68 6.61 26.79
N LEU A 5 11.25 5.39 26.88
CA LEU A 5 11.04 4.30 25.90
C LEU A 5 9.74 3.48 26.12
N ARG A 6 8.67 4.06 26.67
CA ARG A 6 7.43 3.33 27.01
C ARG A 6 6.17 3.79 26.28
N ARG A 7 6.31 4.44 25.11
CA ARG A 7 5.16 4.80 24.25
C ARG A 7 5.05 3.99 22.94
N ALA A 8 5.80 2.90 22.82
CA ALA A 8 5.65 1.93 21.74
C ALA A 8 4.70 0.79 22.17
N ALA A 9 3.41 1.07 22.38
CA ALA A 9 2.40 0.02 22.61
C ALA A 9 0.95 0.56 22.58
N VAL A 10 0.54 1.35 21.57
CA VAL A 10 -0.90 1.56 21.32
C VAL A 10 -1.15 1.75 19.83
N VAL A 11 -1.20 0.65 19.08
CA VAL A 11 -1.96 0.59 17.81
C VAL A 11 -2.74 -0.73 17.83
N ALA A 12 -3.73 -0.79 18.71
CA ALA A 12 -4.70 -1.86 18.76
C ALA A 12 -6.08 -1.21 18.84
N GLY A 13 -6.84 -1.35 17.75
CA GLY A 13 -8.30 -1.21 17.73
C GLY A 13 -8.83 0.23 17.81
N LEU A 14 -9.32 0.72 16.67
CA LEU A 14 -10.56 1.51 16.67
C LEU A 14 -11.26 1.37 15.31
N MET A 15 -12.16 0.39 15.30
CA MET A 15 -13.27 0.26 14.37
C MET A 15 -14.27 1.43 14.49
N PHE A 16 -15.08 1.53 13.44
CA PHE A 16 -16.44 2.09 13.33
C PHE A 16 -16.60 3.51 12.78
N ALA A 17 -16.92 3.57 11.48
CA ALA A 17 -18.22 4.08 11.03
C ALA A 17 -18.67 3.30 9.80
N SER A 18 -19.81 2.62 9.95
CA SER A 18 -20.38 1.66 9.02
C SER A 18 -21.14 2.35 7.88
N ALA A 19 -20.83 1.99 6.64
CA ALA A 19 -21.83 1.93 5.59
C ALA A 19 -22.27 0.47 5.48
N LEU A 20 -23.54 0.21 5.82
CA LEU A 20 -24.23 -1.07 5.69
C LEU A 20 -24.24 -1.52 4.22
N LEU A 21 -23.21 -2.25 3.79
CA LEU A 21 -23.35 -3.24 2.73
C LEU A 21 -23.70 -4.55 3.42
N THR A 22 -25.00 -4.79 3.51
CA THR A 22 -25.58 -6.10 3.80
C THR A 22 -24.84 -7.19 3.03
N ALA A 23 -24.54 -8.26 3.75
CA ALA A 23 -23.85 -9.45 3.30
C ALA A 23 -24.56 -10.16 2.12
N CYS A 24 -24.40 -9.65 0.91
CA CYS A 24 -24.14 -10.53 -0.20
C CYS A 24 -22.69 -10.95 -0.04
N SER A 25 -22.47 -12.21 0.26
CA SER A 25 -21.17 -12.85 0.21
C SER A 25 -20.55 -12.62 -1.16
N LEU A 26 -19.81 -11.52 -1.33
CA LEU A 26 -18.98 -11.28 -2.49
C LEU A 26 -17.87 -12.34 -2.44
N ARG A 27 -18.16 -13.50 -3.03
CA ARG A 27 -17.14 -14.48 -3.39
C ARG A 27 -16.34 -13.86 -4.53
N VAL A 28 -15.39 -13.01 -4.18
CA VAL A 28 -14.37 -12.55 -5.12
C VAL A 28 -13.46 -13.74 -5.37
N GLY A 29 -13.60 -14.35 -6.55
CA GLY A 29 -12.81 -15.52 -6.89
C GLY A 29 -11.63 -15.17 -7.80
N PRO A 30 -10.72 -16.11 -8.04
CA PRO A 30 -9.58 -15.91 -8.95
C PRO A 30 -9.98 -15.43 -10.35
N GLN A 31 -11.16 -15.81 -10.84
CA GLN A 31 -11.70 -15.43 -12.15
C GLN A 31 -12.07 -13.94 -12.28
N ASP A 32 -12.23 -13.24 -11.16
CA ASP A 32 -12.59 -11.82 -11.13
C ASP A 32 -11.35 -10.89 -11.15
N ARG A 33 -10.16 -11.48 -11.12
CA ARG A 33 -8.91 -10.74 -11.06
C ARG A 33 -8.59 -10.12 -12.41
N ILE A 34 -8.16 -8.86 -12.38
CA ILE A 34 -7.55 -8.20 -13.52
C ILE A 34 -6.08 -8.60 -13.55
N GLY A 35 -5.63 -9.13 -14.69
CA GLY A 35 -4.22 -9.41 -14.91
C GLY A 35 -3.38 -8.13 -14.87
N PHE A 36 -2.21 -8.15 -14.23
CA PHE A 36 -1.42 -6.94 -14.06
C PHE A 36 -0.98 -6.29 -15.39
N GLN A 37 -0.72 -7.08 -16.42
CA GLN A 37 -0.42 -6.56 -17.76
C GLN A 37 -1.61 -5.81 -18.37
N GLU A 38 -2.83 -6.25 -18.09
CA GLU A 38 -4.04 -5.54 -18.50
C GLU A 38 -4.22 -4.26 -17.70
N LEU A 39 -3.97 -4.29 -16.38
CA LEU A 39 -3.99 -3.09 -15.54
C LEU A 39 -3.03 -2.02 -16.08
N LEU A 40 -1.77 -2.37 -16.37
CA LEU A 40 -0.78 -1.44 -16.93
C LEU A 40 -1.22 -0.84 -18.28
N LYS A 41 -1.88 -1.61 -19.13
CA LYS A 41 -2.41 -1.11 -20.40
C LYS A 41 -3.52 -0.10 -20.18
N ARG A 42 -4.47 -0.39 -19.28
CA ARG A 42 -5.59 0.49 -18.93
C ARG A 42 -5.12 1.80 -18.32
N THR A 43 -4.03 1.77 -17.55
CA THR A 43 -3.53 2.91 -16.79
C THR A 43 -2.29 3.57 -17.41
N ALA A 44 -1.94 3.21 -18.66
CA ALA A 44 -0.73 3.72 -19.32
C ALA A 44 -0.69 5.25 -19.44
N ALA A 45 -1.84 5.89 -19.66
CA ALA A 45 -1.95 7.36 -19.72
C ALA A 45 -2.08 8.02 -18.33
N THR A 46 -2.30 7.22 -17.29
CA THR A 46 -2.54 7.66 -15.91
C THR A 46 -1.73 6.79 -14.94
N PRO A 47 -0.39 6.91 -14.94
CA PRO A 47 0.49 5.92 -14.32
C PRO A 47 0.56 6.04 -12.78
N PHE A 48 -0.01 7.08 -12.19
CA PHE A 48 -0.01 7.29 -10.76
C PHE A 48 -1.24 6.64 -10.12
N GLU A 49 -1.02 5.50 -9.47
CA GLU A 49 -2.01 4.85 -8.63
C GLU A 49 -2.17 5.66 -7.34
N CYS A 50 -3.41 6.01 -7.02
CA CYS A 50 -3.83 6.68 -5.81
C CYS A 50 -4.69 5.71 -5.00
N ALA A 51 -4.17 5.27 -3.86
CA ALA A 51 -4.93 4.46 -2.92
C ALA A 51 -5.82 5.35 -2.05
N ASN A 52 -7.09 4.96 -1.95
CA ASN A 52 -8.12 5.59 -1.12
C ASN A 52 -8.25 7.10 -1.36
N TYR A 53 -8.34 7.47 -2.65
CA TYR A 53 -8.53 8.84 -3.10
C TYR A 53 -9.69 9.53 -2.39
N ASP A 54 -9.45 10.76 -1.96
CA ASP A 54 -10.41 11.63 -1.30
C ASP A 54 -10.79 12.79 -2.20
N LEU A 55 -12.07 12.86 -2.56
CA LEU A 55 -12.62 13.93 -3.39
C LEU A 55 -12.67 15.27 -2.66
N GLU A 56 -12.82 15.28 -1.32
CA GLU A 56 -12.98 16.53 -0.57
C GLU A 56 -11.66 17.28 -0.46
N THR A 57 -10.57 16.54 -0.29
CA THR A 57 -9.23 17.09 -0.08
C THR A 57 -8.31 16.96 -1.30
N ASP A 58 -8.82 16.38 -2.40
CA ASP A 58 -8.06 16.03 -3.61
C ASP A 58 -6.73 15.31 -3.30
N SER A 59 -6.77 14.31 -2.43
CA SER A 59 -5.55 13.68 -1.88
C SER A 59 -5.62 12.16 -1.79
N CYS A 60 -4.46 11.51 -1.71
CA CYS A 60 -4.29 10.06 -1.63
C CYS A 60 -3.70 9.62 -0.29
N GLU A 61 -4.11 8.47 0.23
CA GLU A 61 -3.43 7.87 1.39
C GLU A 61 -2.03 7.35 1.01
N MET A 62 -1.90 6.78 -0.18
CA MET A 62 -0.64 6.29 -0.73
C MET A 62 -0.66 6.51 -2.24
N ILE A 63 0.52 6.82 -2.79
CA ILE A 63 0.72 6.93 -4.23
C ILE A 63 1.71 5.87 -4.67
N SER A 64 1.35 5.07 -5.66
CA SER A 64 2.19 4.03 -6.23
C SER A 64 2.42 4.26 -7.72
N THR A 65 3.59 3.87 -8.19
CA THR A 65 3.90 3.73 -9.62
C THR A 65 4.49 2.36 -9.86
N TYR A 66 4.28 1.83 -11.06
CA TYR A 66 4.77 0.53 -11.44
C TYR A 66 5.56 0.61 -12.74
N GLN A 67 6.71 -0.06 -12.77
CA GLN A 67 7.58 -0.13 -13.93
C GLN A 67 7.93 -1.58 -14.22
N ALA A 68 7.47 -2.09 -15.37
CA ALA A 68 7.92 -3.39 -15.87
C ALA A 68 9.41 -3.35 -16.21
N ARG A 69 10.14 -4.41 -15.86
CA ARG A 69 11.56 -4.58 -16.11
C ARG A 69 11.82 -5.64 -17.16
N ILE A 70 13.01 -5.58 -17.77
CA ILE A 70 13.42 -6.51 -18.82
C ILE A 70 13.56 -7.96 -18.34
N ASP A 71 13.80 -8.17 -17.05
CA ASP A 71 13.90 -9.48 -16.41
C ASP A 71 12.52 -10.10 -16.08
N GLY A 72 11.42 -9.44 -16.49
CA GLY A 72 10.06 -9.89 -16.24
C GLY A 72 9.52 -9.53 -14.86
N THR A 73 10.31 -8.85 -14.01
CA THR A 73 9.83 -8.31 -12.74
C THR A 73 9.15 -6.95 -12.92
N VAL A 74 8.48 -6.48 -11.88
CA VAL A 74 7.85 -5.17 -11.81
C VAL A 74 8.44 -4.44 -10.62
N GLN A 75 9.02 -3.26 -10.84
CA GLN A 75 9.36 -2.38 -9.75
C GLN A 75 8.14 -1.57 -9.36
N ALA A 76 7.70 -1.69 -8.11
CA ALA A 76 6.73 -0.79 -7.52
C ALA A 76 7.45 0.25 -6.69
N ARG A 77 7.03 1.50 -6.78
CA ARG A 77 7.47 2.58 -5.89
C ARG A 77 6.25 3.22 -5.28
N SER A 78 6.12 3.10 -3.97
CA SER A 78 4.99 3.60 -3.19
C SER A 78 5.46 4.66 -2.21
N THR A 79 4.68 5.73 -2.05
CA THR A 79 4.98 6.82 -1.12
C THR A 79 3.75 7.13 -0.28
N PHE A 80 3.95 7.32 1.03
CA PHE A 80 2.89 7.67 1.98
C PHE A 80 3.46 8.43 3.18
N ILE A 81 2.60 9.15 3.88
CA ILE A 81 2.96 9.88 5.11
C ILE A 81 2.88 8.90 6.29
N LEU A 82 3.97 8.77 7.03
CA LEU A 82 4.00 8.01 8.29
C LEU A 82 3.42 8.84 9.43
N ASP A 83 3.81 10.11 9.50
CA ASP A 83 3.46 11.03 10.56
C ASP A 83 3.46 12.45 9.99
N ALA A 84 2.31 13.11 9.96
CA ALA A 84 2.18 14.45 9.40
C ALA A 84 2.82 15.52 10.28
N ASP A 85 2.80 15.35 11.60
CA ASP A 85 3.31 16.34 12.56
C ASP A 85 4.84 16.42 12.49
N LEU A 86 5.49 15.28 12.25
CA LEU A 86 6.94 15.18 12.05
C LEU A 86 7.37 15.41 10.58
N GLY A 87 6.41 15.61 9.66
CA GLY A 87 6.65 15.66 8.22
C GLY A 87 7.25 14.36 7.66
N ALA A 88 7.04 13.23 8.35
CA ALA A 88 7.67 11.96 8.03
C ALA A 88 7.00 11.30 6.83
N VAL A 89 7.72 11.21 5.71
CA VAL A 89 7.29 10.56 4.47
C VAL A 89 8.14 9.32 4.24
N MET A 90 7.49 8.18 3.97
CA MET A 90 8.16 6.95 3.57
C MET A 90 8.00 6.72 2.08
N THR A 91 9.10 6.41 1.41
CA THR A 91 9.11 5.81 0.07
C THR A 91 9.55 4.36 0.19
N VAL A 92 8.71 3.45 -0.28
CA VAL A 92 8.98 2.03 -0.37
C VAL A 92 9.22 1.68 -1.84
N THR A 93 10.22 0.86 -2.10
CA THR A 93 10.48 0.32 -3.43
C THR A 93 10.55 -1.20 -3.33
N ASP A 94 9.66 -1.86 -4.06
CA ASP A 94 9.52 -3.30 -4.11
C ASP A 94 9.88 -3.83 -5.49
N THR A 95 10.45 -5.04 -5.52
CA THR A 95 10.55 -5.83 -6.75
C THR A 95 9.52 -6.94 -6.69
N LEU A 96 8.50 -6.83 -7.53
CA LEU A 96 7.36 -7.72 -7.60
C LEU A 96 7.50 -8.68 -8.79
N ARG A 97 6.97 -9.88 -8.65
CA ARG A 97 6.90 -10.90 -9.70
C ARG A 97 5.45 -11.12 -10.11
N PRO A 98 5.12 -11.00 -11.41
CA PRO A 98 3.82 -11.42 -11.89
C PRO A 98 3.60 -12.93 -11.69
N GLU A 99 2.49 -13.27 -11.04
CA GLU A 99 2.03 -14.66 -10.85
C GLU A 99 0.57 -14.79 -11.30
N GLY A 100 0.38 -15.13 -12.57
CA GLY A 100 -0.94 -15.09 -13.20
C GLY A 100 -1.53 -13.68 -13.15
N ALA A 101 -2.65 -13.51 -12.44
CA ALA A 101 -3.31 -12.22 -12.28
C ALA A 101 -2.87 -11.44 -11.01
N ARG A 102 -1.79 -11.85 -10.35
CA ARG A 102 -1.30 -11.26 -9.11
C ARG A 102 0.10 -10.69 -9.28
N LEU A 103 0.49 -9.79 -8.39
CA LEU A 103 1.87 -9.34 -8.21
C LEU A 103 2.39 -9.76 -6.84
N CYS A 104 3.43 -10.59 -6.80
CA CYS A 104 3.93 -11.17 -5.57
C CYS A 104 5.33 -10.66 -5.21
N THR A 105 5.60 -10.52 -3.92
CA THR A 105 6.90 -10.20 -3.34
C THR A 105 7.29 -11.25 -2.32
N ASP A 106 8.60 -11.49 -2.19
CA ASP A 106 9.15 -12.27 -1.08
C ASP A 106 9.52 -11.40 0.14
N GLY A 107 9.30 -10.08 0.04
CA GLY A 107 9.64 -9.10 1.07
C GLY A 107 11.14 -8.85 1.28
N LYS A 108 12.02 -9.63 0.63
CA LYS A 108 13.47 -9.51 0.77
C LYS A 108 14.05 -8.42 -0.12
N SER A 109 13.39 -8.19 -1.26
CA SER A 109 13.78 -7.18 -2.25
C SER A 109 13.17 -5.81 -1.98
N THR A 110 12.47 -5.65 -0.85
CA THR A 110 11.90 -4.39 -0.39
C THR A 110 13.00 -3.47 0.13
N THR A 111 12.96 -2.22 -0.28
CA THR A 111 13.79 -1.14 0.26
C THR A 111 12.88 0.00 0.72
N ALA A 112 13.28 0.70 1.77
CA ALA A 112 12.51 1.81 2.31
C ALA A 112 13.44 2.99 2.59
N LYS A 113 12.93 4.20 2.37
CA LYS A 113 13.58 5.46 2.73
C LYS A 113 12.57 6.32 3.46
N VAL A 114 12.99 6.90 4.57
CA VAL A 114 12.20 7.90 5.30
C VAL A 114 12.88 9.26 5.18
N THR A 115 12.08 10.30 5.01
CA THR A 115 12.47 11.70 5.10
C THR A 115 11.52 12.39 6.07
N GLY A 116 12.01 13.33 6.87
CA GLY A 116 11.16 14.17 7.70
C GLY A 116 11.93 15.38 8.21
N ASP A 117 11.28 16.54 8.21
CA ASP A 117 11.92 17.82 8.53
C ASP A 117 12.37 17.90 9.99
N GLN A 118 11.67 17.17 10.88
CA GLN A 118 11.94 17.13 12.31
C GLN A 118 12.70 15.87 12.75
N LEU A 119 13.06 14.98 11.81
CA LEU A 119 13.71 13.71 12.11
C LEU A 119 15.21 13.80 11.89
N THR A 120 15.99 13.21 12.81
CA THR A 120 17.43 13.04 12.56
C THR A 120 17.67 11.99 11.48
N ALA A 121 18.87 11.99 10.90
CA ALA A 121 19.27 10.93 9.95
C ALA A 121 19.17 9.52 10.57
N GLN A 122 19.44 9.40 11.88
CA GLN A 122 19.33 8.13 12.58
C GLN A 122 17.87 7.70 12.78
N ASP A 123 16.97 8.63 13.10
CA ASP A 123 15.53 8.34 13.21
C ASP A 123 14.96 7.86 11.88
N ASN A 124 15.32 8.54 10.78
CA ASN A 124 14.94 8.14 9.42
C ASN A 124 15.40 6.71 9.11
N ALA A 125 16.67 6.37 9.43
CA ALA A 125 17.21 5.03 9.22
C ALA A 125 16.51 3.97 10.10
N ASN A 126 16.23 4.29 11.35
CA ASN A 126 15.55 3.39 12.28
C ASN A 126 14.11 3.08 11.84
N LEU A 127 13.35 4.10 11.41
CA LEU A 127 11.98 3.93 10.91
C LEU A 127 11.95 3.11 9.61
N ALA A 128 12.89 3.36 8.70
CA ALA A 128 13.03 2.56 7.49
C ALA A 128 13.33 1.09 7.83
N GLU A 129 14.29 0.82 8.74
CA GLU A 129 14.64 -0.54 9.13
C GLU A 129 13.49 -1.25 9.86
N LEU A 130 12.73 -0.55 10.72
CA LEU A 130 11.55 -1.12 11.38
C LEU A 130 10.48 -1.57 10.36
N PHE A 131 10.24 -0.76 9.33
CA PHE A 131 9.35 -1.15 8.23
C PHE A 131 9.89 -2.38 7.49
N LEU A 132 11.18 -2.39 7.15
CA LEU A 132 11.79 -3.52 6.45
C LEU A 132 11.77 -4.82 7.26
N GLN A 133 11.97 -4.74 8.58
CA GLN A 133 11.82 -5.89 9.47
C GLN A 133 10.39 -6.42 9.44
N THR A 134 9.40 -5.53 9.49
CA THR A 134 7.98 -5.90 9.40
C THR A 134 7.66 -6.59 8.07
N ALA A 135 8.11 -6.02 6.95
CA ALA A 135 7.92 -6.61 5.62
C ALA A 135 8.56 -8.01 5.51
N ARG A 136 9.78 -8.18 6.03
CA ARG A 136 10.47 -9.49 6.06
C ARG A 136 9.78 -10.50 6.96
N THR A 137 9.25 -10.09 8.11
CA THR A 137 8.53 -10.96 9.05
C THR A 137 7.19 -11.41 8.49
N PHE A 138 6.49 -10.53 7.75
CA PHE A 138 5.24 -10.86 7.09
C PHE A 138 5.42 -11.98 6.04
N GLY A 139 6.59 -12.01 5.41
CA GLY A 139 6.96 -13.04 4.46
C GLY A 139 6.33 -12.83 3.08
N PRO A 140 6.29 -13.88 2.24
CA PRO A 140 5.77 -13.77 0.89
C PRO A 140 4.31 -13.31 0.86
N SER A 141 4.01 -12.33 0.01
CA SER A 141 2.66 -11.80 -0.16
C SER A 141 2.42 -11.40 -1.61
N CYS A 142 1.16 -11.30 -1.98
CA CYS A 142 0.69 -10.95 -3.31
C CYS A 142 -0.33 -9.82 -3.24
N ILE A 143 -0.42 -9.04 -4.31
CA ILE A 143 -1.50 -8.08 -4.53
C ILE A 143 -2.32 -8.59 -5.71
N ALA A 144 -3.62 -8.73 -5.51
CA ALA A 144 -4.59 -9.03 -6.55
C ALA A 144 -5.45 -7.79 -6.80
N PHE A 145 -5.72 -7.52 -8.09
CA PHE A 145 -6.51 -6.38 -8.54
C PHE A 145 -7.87 -6.86 -9.05
N PHE A 146 -8.93 -6.14 -8.71
CA PHE A 146 -10.30 -6.48 -9.05
C PHE A 146 -11.06 -5.26 -9.53
N GLU A 147 -12.09 -5.46 -10.35
CA GLU A 147 -13.07 -4.43 -10.68
C GLU A 147 -14.41 -4.78 -10.03
N ARG A 148 -14.97 -3.84 -9.27
CA ARG A 148 -16.24 -4.02 -8.54
C ARG A 148 -17.03 -2.73 -8.57
N GLY A 149 -18.27 -2.77 -9.06
CA GLY A 149 -19.13 -1.59 -9.10
C GLY A 149 -18.53 -0.40 -9.87
N GLY A 150 -17.66 -0.67 -10.85
CA GLY A 150 -16.94 0.35 -11.62
C GLY A 150 -15.71 0.94 -10.93
N VAL A 151 -15.30 0.43 -9.76
CA VAL A 151 -14.05 0.84 -9.09
C VAL A 151 -13.01 -0.27 -9.09
N LEU A 152 -11.74 0.12 -9.19
CA LEU A 152 -10.61 -0.79 -9.03
C LEU A 152 -10.31 -0.98 -7.55
N VAL A 153 -10.03 -2.22 -7.17
CA VAL A 153 -9.72 -2.60 -5.79
C VAL A 153 -8.47 -3.45 -5.75
N GLY A 154 -7.52 -3.09 -4.89
CA GLY A 154 -6.34 -3.90 -4.55
C GLY A 154 -6.56 -4.66 -3.24
N LEU A 155 -6.25 -5.96 -3.24
CA LEU A 155 -6.27 -6.80 -2.04
C LEU A 155 -4.93 -7.51 -1.86
N SER A 156 -4.44 -7.52 -0.62
CA SER A 156 -3.29 -8.34 -0.25
C SER A 156 -3.72 -9.78 0.02
N GLU A 157 -3.00 -10.73 -0.59
CA GLU A 157 -3.19 -12.17 -0.46
C GLU A 157 -1.88 -12.85 -0.04
N THR A 158 -1.97 -14.00 0.61
CA THR A 158 -0.86 -14.95 0.72
C THR A 158 -0.62 -15.64 -0.64
N PRO A 159 0.53 -16.31 -0.84
CA PRO A 159 0.82 -17.00 -2.10
C PRO A 159 -0.20 -18.08 -2.49
N ASP A 160 -0.85 -18.71 -1.50
CA ASP A 160 -1.93 -19.70 -1.72
C ASP A 160 -3.29 -19.06 -2.10
N GLY A 161 -3.35 -17.72 -2.13
CA GLY A 161 -4.55 -16.96 -2.52
C GLY A 161 -5.49 -16.62 -1.37
N THR A 162 -5.11 -16.85 -0.11
CA THR A 162 -5.90 -16.42 1.04
C THR A 162 -5.78 -14.92 1.26
N ILE A 163 -6.91 -14.23 1.40
CA ILE A 163 -6.91 -12.78 1.73
C ILE A 163 -6.29 -12.57 3.11
N LEU A 164 -5.33 -11.65 3.18
CA LEU A 164 -4.63 -11.32 4.42
C LEU A 164 -5.54 -10.52 5.35
N ARG A 165 -5.97 -11.16 6.44
CA ARG A 165 -6.82 -10.51 7.44
C ARG A 165 -6.06 -9.38 8.14
N GLY A 166 -6.73 -8.24 8.32
CA GLY A 166 -6.14 -7.06 8.95
C GLY A 166 -5.42 -6.12 7.99
N GLN A 167 -5.24 -6.50 6.73
CA GLN A 167 -4.85 -5.57 5.66
C GLN A 167 -6.13 -5.00 5.02
N PRO A 168 -6.30 -3.67 4.98
CA PRO A 168 -7.47 -3.07 4.35
C PRO A 168 -7.42 -3.31 2.83
N ALA A 169 -8.60 -3.36 2.22
CA ALA A 169 -8.70 -3.22 0.77
C ALA A 169 -8.35 -1.78 0.38
N PHE A 170 -7.66 -1.61 -0.74
CA PHE A 170 -7.37 -0.30 -1.31
C PHE A 170 -8.34 -0.04 -2.45
N VAL A 171 -9.10 1.06 -2.40
CA VAL A 171 -9.82 1.55 -3.58
C VAL A 171 -8.84 2.36 -4.41
N LEU A 172 -8.68 2.00 -5.68
CA LEU A 172 -7.63 2.52 -6.54
C LEU A 172 -8.21 3.46 -7.58
N SER A 173 -7.65 4.67 -7.63
CA SER A 173 -7.86 5.63 -8.71
C SER A 173 -6.54 5.87 -9.42
N TYR A 174 -6.57 6.22 -10.71
CA TYR A 174 -5.36 6.46 -11.49
C TYR A 174 -5.39 7.86 -12.10
N PHE A 175 -4.26 8.55 -12.01
CA PHE A 175 -4.12 9.93 -12.46
C PHE A 175 -2.91 10.13 -13.37
N ALA A 176 -2.97 11.13 -14.25
CA ALA A 176 -1.87 11.52 -15.13
C ALA A 176 -0.70 12.14 -14.35
N GLU A 177 -0.98 12.79 -13.23
CA GLU A 177 -0.02 13.41 -12.32
C GLU A 177 -0.25 12.92 -10.89
N PRO A 178 0.78 12.86 -10.03
CA PRO A 178 0.61 12.45 -8.64
C PRO A 178 -0.21 13.49 -7.89
N LYS A 179 -1.26 13.04 -7.20
CA LYS A 179 -2.01 13.87 -6.27
C LYS A 179 -1.19 14.16 -4.99
N PRO A 180 -1.57 15.13 -4.17
CA PRO A 180 -1.02 15.29 -2.82
C PRO A 180 -1.22 14.04 -1.96
N LEU A 181 -0.27 13.76 -1.07
CA LEU A 181 -0.46 12.77 -0.01
C LEU A 181 -1.29 13.36 1.13
N ARG A 182 -2.27 12.59 1.59
CA ARG A 182 -3.09 12.89 2.75
C ARG A 182 -2.32 12.50 4.00
N GLY A 183 -2.14 13.44 4.93
CA GLY A 183 -1.64 13.10 6.24
C GLY A 183 -2.58 12.12 6.95
N PRO A 184 -2.10 11.27 7.87
CA PRO A 184 -2.99 10.54 8.76
C PRO A 184 -3.88 11.56 9.45
N SER A 185 -5.20 11.46 9.26
CA SER A 185 -6.17 12.35 9.90
C SER A 185 -5.91 12.32 11.40
N ALA A 186 -5.52 13.47 11.98
CA ALA A 186 -5.39 13.64 13.41
C ALA A 186 -6.72 13.23 14.06
N ARG A 187 -6.70 12.11 14.78
CA ARG A 187 -7.80 11.70 15.64
C ARG A 187 -7.56 12.26 17.04
#